data_AF-A0A6I3L2K1-F1
#
_entry.id   AF-A0A6I3L2K1-F1
#
_cell.length_a   1.000
_cell.length_b   1.000
_cell.length_c   1.000
_cell.angle_alpha   90.00
_cell.angle_beta   90.00
_cell.angle_gamma   90.00
#
_symmetry.space_group_name_H-M   'P 1'
#
loop_
_entity.id
_entity.type
_entity.pdbx_description
1 polymer ?
#
loop_
_entity_poly.entity_id
_entity_poly.type
_entity_poly.pdbx_seq_one_letter_code
_entity_poly.pdbx_strand_id
1 'polypeptide(L)'
;MAGTVTTSGGNVVLTVPGPIAGGSSFTPPAVTINVTAGTSGTPITSKYAGTSYANPGMTMTTNVQWVGGVATACYPNPSPTLTTTAVS
;
A
#
# COMPACT_ATOMS: atom_id res chain seq x y z
N MET A 1 -1.72 10.42 13.83
CA MET A 1 -1.54 11.06 12.51
C MET A 1 -2.51 10.40 11.55
N ALA A 2 -3.32 11.14 10.81
CA ALA A 2 -4.28 10.55 9.87
C ALA A 2 -3.57 10.31 8.53
N GLY A 3 -3.62 9.08 8.02
CA GLY A 3 -3.22 8.79 6.65
C GLY A 3 -4.30 9.24 5.67
N THR A 4 -3.93 9.49 4.42
CA THR A 4 -4.87 9.79 3.33
C THR A 4 -4.98 8.59 2.39
N VAL A 5 -6.19 8.29 1.94
CA VAL A 5 -6.45 7.22 0.97
C VAL A 5 -6.91 7.85 -0.34
N THR A 6 -6.30 7.46 -1.45
CA THR A 6 -6.72 7.84 -2.80
C THR A 6 -6.81 6.61 -3.70
N THR A 7 -7.62 6.71 -4.76
CA THR A 7 -7.67 5.69 -5.81
C THR A 7 -6.96 6.19 -7.06
N SER A 8 -6.12 5.36 -7.65
CA SER A 8 -5.36 5.71 -8.86
C SER A 8 -5.09 4.47 -9.70
N GLY A 9 -5.55 4.46 -10.95
CA GLY A 9 -5.25 3.39 -11.91
C GLY A 9 -5.64 1.97 -11.46
N GLY A 10 -6.70 1.83 -10.66
CA GLY A 10 -7.12 0.55 -10.09
C GLY A 10 -6.45 0.19 -8.75
N ASN A 11 -5.50 1.00 -8.27
CA ASN A 11 -4.85 0.84 -6.98
C ASN A 11 -5.50 1.74 -5.92
N VAL A 12 -5.47 1.28 -4.67
CA VAL A 12 -5.74 2.10 -3.49
C VAL A 12 -4.40 2.50 -2.88
N VAL A 13 -4.12 3.80 -2.79
CA VAL A 13 -2.88 4.35 -2.27
C VAL A 13 -3.14 4.93 -0.89
N LEU A 14 -2.46 4.37 0.12
CA LEU A 14 -2.44 4.91 1.48
C LEU A 14 -1.15 5.71 1.68
N THR A 15 -1.28 7.00 1.96
CA THR A 15 -0.15 7.86 2.33
C THR A 15 -0.20 8.13 3.83
N VAL A 16 0.88 7.80 4.53
CA VAL A 16 1.06 8.15 5.94
C VAL A 16 2.13 9.23 6.01
N PRO A 17 1.79 10.47 6.41
CA PRO A 17 2.79 11.51 6.59
C PRO A 17 3.67 11.22 7.81
N GLY A 18 4.96 11.53 7.69
CA GLY A 18 5.92 11.46 8.79
C GLY A 18 5.78 12.62 9.80
N PRO A 19 6.61 12.64 10.84
CA PRO A 19 7.76 11.75 11.05
C PRO A 19 7.38 10.40 11.69
N ILE A 20 7.92 9.31 11.14
CA ILE A 20 7.90 7.98 11.75
C ILE A 20 9.27 7.77 12.40
N ALA A 21 9.31 7.51 13.71
CA ALA A 21 10.56 7.34 14.43
C ALA A 21 11.32 6.10 13.91
N GLY A 22 12.59 6.29 13.53
CA GLY A 22 13.46 5.19 13.14
C GLY A 22 13.64 4.18 14.28
N GLY A 23 13.75 2.89 13.93
CA GLY A 23 13.90 1.81 14.91
C GLY A 23 12.60 1.43 15.66
N SER A 24 11.46 2.03 15.32
CA SER A 24 10.16 1.67 15.87
C SER A 24 9.33 0.85 14.88
N SER A 25 8.42 0.03 15.40
CA SER A 25 7.36 -0.58 14.59
C SER A 25 6.26 0.44 14.34
N PHE A 26 5.82 0.56 13.09
CA PHE A 26 4.70 1.41 12.71
C PHE A 26 3.52 0.53 12.27
N THR A 27 2.34 0.78 12.85
CA THR A 27 1.09 0.16 12.41
C THR A 27 0.32 1.18 11.57
N PRO A 28 0.09 0.89 10.27
CA PRO A 28 -0.74 1.74 9.43
C PRO A 28 -2.15 1.94 10.01
N PRO A 29 -2.78 3.10 9.80
CA PRO A 29 -4.16 3.30 10.19
C PRO A 29 -5.07 2.29 9.47
N ALA A 30 -6.12 1.84 10.14
CA ALA A 30 -7.16 1.06 9.51
C ALA A 30 -7.82 1.91 8.40
N VAL A 31 -8.02 1.30 7.23
CA VAL A 31 -8.67 1.94 6.08
C VAL A 31 -9.86 1.10 5.64
N THR A 32 -10.99 1.76 5.39
CA THR A 32 -12.18 1.14 4.82
C THR A 32 -12.20 1.41 3.32
N ILE A 33 -12.17 0.35 2.52
CA ILE A 33 -12.22 0.42 1.06
C ILE A 33 -13.59 -0.09 0.63
N ASN A 34 -14.41 0.79 0.05
CA ASN A 34 -15.69 0.42 -0.51
C ASN A 34 -15.48 0.06 -1.99
N VAL A 35 -15.79 -1.19 -2.34
CA VAL A 35 -15.69 -1.72 -3.70
C VAL A 35 -17.08 -2.08 -4.21
N THR A 36 -17.33 -1.85 -5.50
CA THR A 36 -18.57 -2.29 -6.15
C THR A 36 -18.37 -3.68 -6.71
N ALA A 37 -19.32 -4.59 -6.43
CA ALA A 37 -19.30 -5.93 -6.98
C ALA A 37 -19.31 -5.90 -8.52
N GLY A 38 -18.42 -6.69 -9.13
CA GLY A 38 -18.40 -6.91 -10.57
C GLY A 38 -19.41 -7.99 -10.99
N THR A 39 -19.09 -8.68 -12.08
CA THR A 39 -19.88 -9.81 -12.58
C THR A 39 -19.90 -10.96 -11.58
N SER A 40 -21.08 -11.59 -11.40
CA SER A 40 -21.20 -12.85 -10.66
C SER A 40 -20.19 -13.90 -11.17
N GLY A 41 -19.61 -14.66 -10.24
CA GLY A 41 -18.55 -15.63 -10.50
C GLY A 41 -17.13 -15.04 -10.56
N THR A 42 -16.97 -13.71 -10.58
CA THR A 42 -15.65 -13.07 -10.55
C THR A 42 -15.34 -12.54 -9.15
N PRO A 43 -14.45 -13.19 -8.37
CA PRO A 43 -14.14 -12.73 -7.04
C PRO A 43 -13.36 -11.41 -7.06
N ILE A 44 -13.63 -10.54 -6.09
CA ILE A 44 -12.80 -9.38 -5.82
C ILE A 44 -11.63 -9.84 -4.96
N THR A 45 -10.42 -9.77 -5.51
CA THR A 45 -9.19 -10.11 -4.79
C THR A 45 -8.36 -8.86 -4.57
N SER A 46 -7.97 -8.58 -3.32
CA SER A 46 -7.03 -7.51 -3.02
C SER A 46 -5.64 -8.08 -2.74
N LYS A 47 -4.61 -7.39 -3.24
CA LYS A 47 -3.20 -7.71 -3.09
C LYS A 47 -2.42 -6.43 -2.87
N TYR A 48 -1.17 -6.55 -2.42
CA TYR A 48 -0.25 -5.42 -2.53
C TYR A 48 -0.01 -5.07 -4.00
N ALA A 49 0.12 -3.78 -4.28
CA ALA A 49 0.51 -3.31 -5.59
C ALA A 49 2.00 -3.61 -5.88
N GLY A 50 2.42 -3.34 -7.11
CA GLY A 50 3.81 -3.40 -7.54
C GLY A 50 4.28 -4.76 -8.06
N THR A 51 5.19 -4.72 -9.03
CA THR A 51 5.72 -5.91 -9.73
C THR A 51 7.23 -5.89 -9.90
N SER A 52 7.88 -4.74 -9.67
CA SER A 52 9.34 -4.58 -9.77
C SER A 52 9.81 -3.35 -9.00
N TYR A 53 11.12 -3.11 -8.91
CA TYR A 53 11.64 -1.87 -8.32
C TYR A 53 11.31 -0.62 -9.17
N ALA A 54 11.07 -0.78 -10.47
CA ALA A 54 10.61 0.31 -11.36
C ALA A 54 9.09 0.52 -11.28
N ASN A 55 8.34 -0.46 -10.77
CA ASN A 55 6.90 -0.38 -10.48
C ASN A 55 6.67 -0.87 -9.03
N PRO A 56 7.05 -0.05 -8.03
CA PRO A 56 7.00 -0.46 -6.63
C PRO A 56 5.57 -0.42 -6.09
N GLY A 57 5.31 -1.29 -5.10
CA GLY A 57 4.05 -1.33 -4.37
C GLY A 57 4.04 -0.50 -3.10
N MET A 58 5.23 -0.22 -2.57
CA MET A 58 5.46 0.49 -1.33
C MET A 58 6.67 1.40 -1.50
N THR A 59 6.52 2.65 -1.07
CA THR A 59 7.60 3.63 -1.06
C THR A 59 7.68 4.28 0.31
N MET A 60 8.90 4.58 0.74
CA MET A 60 9.18 5.28 1.98
C MET A 60 10.36 6.23 1.76
N THR A 61 10.29 7.41 2.36
CA THR A 61 11.43 8.32 2.40
C THR A 61 11.94 8.40 3.83
N THR A 62 13.17 7.93 4.05
CA THR A 62 13.84 8.00 5.35
C THR A 62 14.69 9.25 5.38
N ASN A 63 14.50 10.10 6.38
CA ASN A 63 15.40 11.23 6.61
C ASN A 63 16.60 10.77 7.43
N VAL A 64 17.78 10.69 6.81
CA VAL A 64 19.02 10.28 7.47
C VAL A 64 19.80 11.54 7.83
N GLN A 65 20.16 11.69 9.10
CA GLN A 65 20.92 12.85 9.57
C GLN A 65 22.20 13.04 8.73
N TRP A 66 22.46 14.27 8.30
CA TRP A 66 23.60 14.67 7.45
C TRP A 66 23.58 14.18 5.98
N VAL A 67 22.70 13.23 5.64
CA VAL A 67 22.55 12.69 4.27
C VAL A 67 21.28 13.21 3.58
N GLY A 68 20.25 13.54 4.36
CA GLY A 68 18.95 14.00 3.85
C GLY A 68 17.99 12.86 3.53
N GLY A 69 17.06 13.11 2.60
CA GLY A 69 16.01 12.15 2.23
C GLY A 69 16.53 11.00 1.37
N VAL A 70 16.43 9.78 1.88
CA VAL A 70 16.76 8.54 1.15
C VAL A 70 15.46 7.83 0.78
N ALA A 71 15.23 7.67 -0.52
CA ALA A 71 14.07 6.94 -1.03
C ALA A 71 14.30 5.43 -0.96
N THR A 72 13.32 4.71 -0.43
CA THR A 72 13.23 3.25 -0.45
C THR A 72 12.00 2.85 -1.23
N ALA A 73 12.15 1.87 -2.10
CA ALA A 73 11.08 1.32 -2.91
C ALA A 73 11.11 -0.20 -2.81
N CYS A 74 9.95 -0.82 -2.58
CA CYS A 74 9.83 -2.27 -2.51
C CYS A 74 8.54 -2.74 -3.17
N TYR A 75 8.56 -4.00 -3.59
CA TYR A 75 7.42 -4.71 -4.12
C TYR A 75 7.42 -6.13 -3.54
N PRO A 76 6.26 -6.70 -3.25
CA PRO A 76 6.19 -8.06 -2.74
C PRO A 76 6.31 -9.08 -3.87
N ASN A 77 7.20 -10.06 -3.69
CA ASN A 77 7.37 -11.18 -4.62
C ASN A 77 7.63 -12.48 -3.86
N PRO A 78 6.71 -13.48 -3.90
CA PRO A 78 5.39 -13.42 -4.53
C PRO A 78 4.45 -12.45 -3.79
N SER A 79 3.51 -11.82 -4.51
CA SER A 79 2.53 -10.92 -3.88
C SER A 79 1.46 -11.71 -3.13
N PRO A 80 1.32 -11.57 -1.80
CA PRO A 80 0.28 -12.26 -1.04
C PRO A 80 -1.11 -11.70 -1.35
N THR A 81 -2.11 -12.57 -1.26
CA THR A 81 -3.52 -12.16 -1.23
C THR A 81 -3.85 -11.63 0.16
N LEU A 82 -4.41 -10.42 0.21
CA LEU A 82 -4.83 -9.78 1.45
C LEU A 82 -6.28 -10.15 1.79
N THR A 83 -7.18 -10.01 0.82
CA THR A 83 -8.59 -10.42 0.97
C THR A 83 -9.12 -11.01 -0.33
N THR A 84 -10.12 -11.88 -0.21
CA THR A 84 -10.92 -12.39 -1.32
C THR A 84 -12.39 -12.29 -0.94
N THR A 85 -13.20 -11.66 -1.78
CA THR A 85 -14.66 -11.57 -1.63
C THR A 85 -15.30 -12.24 -2.84
N ALA A 86 -16.09 -13.29 -2.60
CA ALA A 86 -16.83 -13.95 -3.66
C ALA A 86 -17.99 -13.04 -4.12
N VAL A 87 -18.24 -13.03 -5.43
CA VAL A 87 -19.41 -12.37 -6.03
C VAL A 87 -20.26 -13.47 -6.64
N SER A 88 -21.49 -13.62 -6.18
CA SER A 88 -22.43 -14.67 -6.58
C SER A 88 -23.77 -14.09 -6.96
#